data_AF-A0A954ECQ2-F1
#
_entry.id   AF-A0A954ECQ2-F1
#
_cell.length_a   1.000
_cell.length_b   1.000
_cell.length_c   1.000
_cell.angle_alpha   90.00
_cell.angle_beta   90.00
_cell.angle_gamma   90.00
#
_symmetry.space_group_name_H-M   'P 1'
#
loop_
_entity.id
_entity.type
_entity.pdbx_description
1 polymer ?
#
loop_
_entity_poly.entity_id
_entity_poly.type
_entity_poly.pdbx_seq_one_letter_code
_entity_poly.pdbx_strand_id
1 'polypeptide(L)'
;MHRALHPLFVMFASLKHQELARQVAHPKKETQILRGRLPKRLVTTPEERGTLLKAGKNIGSKFKELISIVSYDSFLRWIREAEQGSARKKSRSPWSPWSPRY
;
A
#
# COMPACT_ATOMS: atom_id res chain seq x y z
N MET A 1 15.88 17.55 40.17
CA MET A 1 14.61 16.79 40.05
C MET A 1 14.32 16.22 38.64
N HIS A 2 15.18 16.42 37.62
CA HIS A 2 14.92 15.97 36.25
C HIS A 2 15.31 14.50 35.92
N ARG A 3 16.02 13.80 36.82
CA ARG A 3 16.60 12.46 36.55
C ARG A 3 15.77 11.28 37.07
N ALA A 4 14.92 11.51 38.08
CA ALA A 4 14.15 10.44 38.73
C ALA A 4 12.86 10.04 37.99
N LEU A 5 12.32 10.94 37.17
CA LEU A 5 11.09 10.69 36.40
C LEU A 5 11.35 9.89 35.11
N HIS A 6 12.58 9.91 34.61
CA HIS A 6 12.98 9.24 33.38
C HIS A 6 12.69 7.72 33.37
N PRO A 7 13.05 6.93 34.41
CA PRO A 7 12.75 5.49 34.42
C PRO A 7 11.24 5.19 34.43
N LEU A 8 10.43 6.02 35.08
CA LEU A 8 8.97 5.88 35.05
C LEU A 8 8.41 6.14 33.65
N PHE A 9 8.85 7.20 32.98
CA PHE A 9 8.45 7.47 31.59
C PHE A 9 8.85 6.36 30.62
N VAL A 10 10.05 5.78 30.79
CA VAL A 10 10.52 4.63 29.99
C VAL A 10 9.66 3.39 30.26
N MET A 11 9.30 3.12 31.51
CA MET A 11 8.40 2.03 31.87
C MET A 11 7.00 2.23 31.25
N PHE A 12 6.42 3.41 31.37
CA PHE A 12 5.12 3.74 30.77
C PHE A 12 5.15 3.64 29.24
N ALA A 13 6.20 4.14 28.59
CA ALA A 13 6.40 3.98 27.15
C ALA A 13 6.44 2.50 26.77
N SER A 14 7.20 1.68 27.50
CA SER A 14 7.32 0.23 27.26
C SER A 14 5.98 -0.50 27.40
N LEU A 15 5.22 -0.19 28.44
CA LEU A 15 3.87 -0.75 28.65
C LEU A 15 2.92 -0.36 27.51
N LYS A 16 2.96 0.89 27.06
CA LYS A 16 2.15 1.35 25.93
C LYS A 16 2.57 0.72 24.60
N HIS A 17 3.86 0.52 24.37
CA HIS A 17 4.34 -0.21 23.20
C HIS A 17 3.87 -1.67 23.20
N GLN A 18 3.84 -2.34 24.36
CA GLN A 18 3.33 -3.71 24.47
C GLN A 18 1.81 -3.79 24.26
N GLU A 19 1.05 -2.81 24.74
CA GLU A 19 -0.40 -2.73 24.51
C GLU A 19 -0.71 -2.50 23.02
N LEU A 20 0.00 -1.56 22.38
CA LEU A 20 -0.09 -1.31 20.94
C LEU A 20 0.32 -2.53 20.10
N ALA A 21 1.38 -3.24 20.49
CA ALA A 21 1.81 -4.45 19.81
C ALA A 21 0.73 -5.55 19.84
N ARG A 22 0.04 -5.71 20.97
CA ARG A 22 -1.10 -6.64 21.11
C ARG A 22 -2.28 -6.23 20.24
N GLN A 23 -2.60 -4.94 20.20
CA GLN A 23 -3.66 -4.40 19.35
C GLN A 23 -3.38 -4.60 17.85
N VAL A 24 -2.12 -4.56 17.41
CA VAL A 24 -1.75 -4.83 16.00
C VAL A 24 -1.70 -6.34 15.71
N ALA A 25 -1.33 -7.17 16.68
CA ALA A 25 -1.25 -8.61 16.50
C ALA A 25 -2.62 -9.25 16.24
N HIS A 26 -3.67 -8.75 16.88
CA HIS A 26 -5.01 -9.31 16.75
C HIS A 26 -5.60 -9.17 15.32
N PRO A 27 -5.67 -7.96 14.71
CA PRO A 27 -6.12 -7.78 13.33
C PRO A 27 -5.24 -8.51 12.30
N LYS A 28 -3.93 -8.67 12.55
CA LYS A 28 -3.07 -9.49 11.71
C LYS A 28 -3.52 -10.96 11.69
N LYS A 29 -3.92 -11.48 12.85
CA LYS A 29 -4.43 -12.85 12.97
C LYS A 29 -5.84 -12.99 12.37
N GLU A 30 -6.71 -12.00 12.58
CA GLU A 30 -8.03 -11.95 11.94
C GLU A 30 -7.90 -11.92 10.41
N THR A 31 -7.07 -11.03 9.86
CA THR A 31 -6.86 -10.95 8.41
C THR A 31 -6.27 -12.23 7.83
N GLN A 32 -5.44 -12.97 8.57
CA GLN A 32 -4.97 -14.29 8.17
C GLN A 32 -6.11 -15.32 8.11
N ILE A 33 -6.99 -15.34 9.11
CA ILE A 33 -8.17 -16.24 9.13
C ILE A 33 -9.12 -15.90 7.99
N LEU A 34 -9.40 -14.61 7.77
CA LEU A 34 -10.26 -14.14 6.69
C LEU A 34 -9.69 -14.56 5.33
N ARG A 35 -8.39 -14.36 5.10
CA ARG A 35 -7.70 -14.80 3.87
C ARG A 35 -7.88 -16.30 3.60
N GLY A 36 -7.90 -17.14 4.64
CA GLY A 36 -8.16 -18.59 4.49
C GLY A 36 -9.59 -18.92 4.06
N ARG A 37 -10.55 -18.03 4.29
CA ARG A 37 -11.96 -18.18 3.90
C ARG A 37 -12.29 -17.56 2.54
N LEU A 38 -11.37 -16.79 1.96
CA LEU A 38 -11.58 -16.14 0.66
C LEU A 38 -11.67 -17.19 -0.46
N PRO A 39 -12.52 -16.96 -1.49
CA PRO A 39 -12.63 -17.87 -2.62
C PRO A 39 -11.33 -17.90 -3.45
N LYS A 40 -11.08 -19.03 -4.15
CA LYS A 40 -9.86 -19.26 -4.96
C LYS A 40 -9.61 -18.18 -6.03
N ARG A 41 -10.65 -17.48 -6.48
CA ARG A 41 -10.55 -16.41 -7.48
C ARG A 41 -11.35 -15.20 -7.01
N LEU A 42 -10.64 -14.13 -6.69
CA LEU A 42 -11.22 -12.81 -6.43
C LEU A 42 -11.05 -11.95 -7.68
N VAL A 43 -12.18 -11.54 -8.26
CA VAL A 43 -12.19 -10.53 -9.32
C VAL A 43 -12.12 -9.18 -8.63
N THR A 44 -10.97 -8.53 -8.70
CA THR A 44 -10.80 -7.21 -8.09
C THR A 44 -11.49 -6.13 -8.91
N THR A 45 -12.19 -5.22 -8.24
CA THR A 45 -12.77 -4.04 -8.88
C THR A 45 -11.67 -3.02 -9.24
N PRO A 46 -11.93 -2.10 -10.19
CA PRO A 46 -10.98 -1.03 -10.53
C PRO A 46 -10.61 -0.15 -9.33
N GLU A 47 -11.55 0.07 -8.42
CA GLU A 47 -11.35 0.87 -7.21
C GLU A 47 -10.45 0.16 -6.20
N GLU A 48 -10.68 -1.14 -5.98
CA GLU A 48 -9.82 -2.00 -5.16
C GLU A 48 -8.40 -2.03 -5.70
N ARG A 49 -8.25 -2.19 -7.02
CA ARG A 49 -6.96 -2.13 -7.70
C ARG A 49 -6.25 -0.80 -7.44
N GLY A 50 -6.96 0.33 -7.49
CA GLY A 50 -6.40 1.64 -7.19
C GLY A 50 -5.88 1.75 -5.75
N THR A 51 -6.65 1.24 -4.79
CA THR A 51 -6.28 1.21 -3.36
C THR A 51 -5.06 0.32 -3.12
N LEU A 52 -5.01 -0.86 -3.75
CA LEU A 52 -3.88 -1.78 -3.66
C LEU A 52 -2.60 -1.17 -4.25
N LEU A 53 -2.69 -0.48 -5.39
CA LEU A 53 -1.54 0.19 -6.01
C LEU A 53 -1.00 1.32 -5.13
N LYS A 54 -1.88 2.13 -4.51
CA LYS A 54 -1.49 3.20 -3.58
C LYS A 54 -0.77 2.63 -2.36
N ALA A 55 -1.31 1.56 -1.77
CA ALA A 55 -0.71 0.92 -0.60
C ALA A 55 0.62 0.23 -0.95
N GLY A 56 0.70 -0.45 -2.09
CA GLY A 56 1.87 -1.23 -2.50
C GLY A 56 3.05 -0.41 -3.01
N LYS A 57 2.83 0.81 -3.54
CA LYS A 57 3.89 1.65 -4.11
C LYS A 57 5.02 1.97 -3.11
N ASN A 58 4.70 2.04 -1.82
CA ASN A 58 5.64 2.44 -0.78
C ASN A 58 6.32 1.26 -0.05
N ILE A 59 5.94 0.01 -0.35
CA ILE A 59 6.36 -1.17 0.44
C ILE A 59 7.66 -1.80 -0.10
N GLY A 60 8.11 -1.44 -1.31
CA GLY A 60 9.39 -1.85 -1.87
C GLY A 60 9.50 -3.35 -2.16
N SER A 61 10.73 -3.89 -2.18
CA SER A 61 11.04 -5.27 -2.60
C SER A 61 10.39 -6.36 -1.74
N LYS A 62 10.12 -6.09 -0.46
CA LYS A 62 9.45 -7.02 0.47
C LYS A 62 7.96 -7.22 0.17
N PHE A 63 7.40 -6.47 -0.78
CA PHE A 63 5.99 -6.59 -1.15
C PHE A 63 5.62 -7.97 -1.71
N LYS A 64 6.57 -8.67 -2.35
CA LYS A 64 6.34 -10.02 -2.92
C LYS A 64 5.95 -11.04 -1.85
N GLU A 65 6.49 -10.92 -0.63
CA GLU A 65 6.19 -11.82 0.49
C GLU A 65 4.86 -11.45 1.19
N LEU A 66 4.41 -10.21 1.03
CA LEU A 66 3.22 -9.68 1.70
C LEU A 66 1.95 -9.81 0.85
N ILE A 67 2.09 -9.85 -0.47
CA ILE A 67 0.95 -9.89 -1.39
C ILE A 67 0.33 -11.30 -1.42
N SER A 68 -0.92 -11.42 -0.94
CA SER A 68 -1.63 -12.71 -0.92
C SER A 68 -2.97 -12.66 -1.65
N ILE A 69 -3.58 -11.48 -1.80
CA ILE A 69 -4.91 -11.32 -2.41
C ILE A 69 -4.81 -11.35 -3.94
N VAL A 70 -3.72 -10.80 -4.49
CA VAL A 70 -3.47 -10.71 -5.93
C VAL A 70 -2.11 -11.35 -6.21
N SER A 71 -1.96 -12.03 -7.34
CA SER A 71 -0.65 -12.52 -7.77
C SER A 71 0.32 -11.34 -7.98
N TYR A 72 1.58 -11.54 -7.62
CA TYR A 72 2.60 -10.51 -7.77
C TYR A 72 2.72 -10.02 -9.22
N ASP A 73 2.61 -10.92 -10.20
CA ASP A 73 2.65 -10.59 -11.63
C ASP A 73 1.47 -9.70 -12.07
N SER A 74 0.27 -9.96 -11.54
CA SER A 74 -0.89 -9.10 -11.83
C SER A 74 -0.71 -7.70 -11.28
N PHE A 75 -0.13 -7.58 -10.08
CA PHE A 75 0.20 -6.29 -9.48
C PHE A 75 1.25 -5.53 -10.29
N LEU A 76 2.32 -6.19 -10.73
CA LEU A 76 3.35 -5.56 -11.59
C LEU A 76 2.77 -5.11 -12.92
N ARG A 77 1.93 -5.94 -13.54
CA ARG A 77 1.19 -5.56 -14.76
C ARG A 77 0.35 -4.31 -14.51
N TRP A 78 -0.29 -4.21 -13.36
CA TRP A 78 -1.11 -3.06 -13.01
C TRP A 78 -0.33 -1.77 -12.81
N ILE A 79 0.88 -1.85 -12.24
CA ILE A 79 1.81 -0.72 -12.16
C ILE A 79 2.17 -0.23 -13.57
N ARG A 80 2.59 -1.15 -14.44
CA ARG A 80 2.96 -0.82 -15.83
C ARG A 80 1.79 -0.18 -16.59
N GLU A 81 0.59 -0.71 -16.46
CA GLU A 81 -0.62 -0.14 -17.06
C GLU A 81 -0.93 1.27 -16.51
N ALA A 82 -0.72 1.51 -15.21
CA ALA A 82 -0.91 2.83 -14.61
C ALA A 82 0.12 3.86 -15.13
N GLU A 83 1.39 3.45 -15.30
CA GLU A 83 2.45 4.27 -15.88
C GLU A 83 2.22 4.57 -17.36
N GLN A 84 1.81 3.56 -18.15
CA GLN A 84 1.48 3.72 -19.57
C GLN A 84 0.24 4.59 -19.79
N GLY A 85 -0.79 4.45 -18.94
CA GLY A 85 -1.98 5.29 -18.97
C GLY A 85 -1.67 6.76 -18.66
N SER A 86 -0.71 7.00 -17.76
CA SER A 86 -0.15 8.34 -17.48
C SER A 86 0.60 8.91 -18.70
N ALA A 87 1.45 8.12 -19.34
CA ALA A 87 2.20 8.53 -20.53
C ALA A 87 1.29 8.90 -21.72
N ARG A 88 0.26 8.09 -21.99
CA ARG A 88 -0.74 8.37 -23.05
C ARG A 88 -1.59 9.61 -22.77
N LYS A 89 -1.83 9.96 -21.50
CA LYS A 89 -2.52 11.22 -21.17
C LYS A 89 -1.64 12.44 -21.44
N LYS A 90 -0.32 12.36 -21.16
CA LYS A 90 0.63 13.44 -21.48
C LYS A 90 0.80 13.67 -22.98
N SER A 91 0.77 12.61 -23.80
CA SER A 91 0.94 12.74 -25.25
C SER A 91 -0.30 13.29 -25.98
N ARG A 92 -1.47 13.36 -25.32
CA ARG A 92 -2.71 13.92 -25.88
C ARG A 92 -2.90 15.40 -25.57
N SER A 93 -1.80 16.13 -25.35
CA SER A 93 -1.83 17.59 -25.20
C SER A 93 -2.69 18.20 -26.33
N PRO A 94 -3.74 18.97 -26.02
CA PRO A 94 -4.57 19.59 -27.03
C PRO A 94 -3.72 20.59 -27.80
N TRP A 95 -3.48 20.29 -29.08
CA TRP A 95 -3.32 21.23 -30.18
C TRP A 95 -2.72 22.61 -29.82
N SER A 96 -1.44 22.83 -30.13
CA SER A 96 -0.83 24.17 -30.10
C SER A 96 -1.28 24.99 -31.32
N PRO A 97 -2.02 26.11 -31.18
CA PRO A 97 -2.68 26.78 -32.31
C PRO A 97 -1.79 27.62 -33.24
N TRP A 98 -0.48 27.74 -33.00
CA TRP A 98 0.36 28.67 -33.74
C TRP A 98 1.70 28.06 -34.12
N SER A 99 1.89 27.83 -35.42
CA SER A 99 3.20 27.65 -36.04
C SER A 99 3.17 28.42 -37.36
N PRO A 100 3.65 29.69 -37.39
CA PRO A 100 3.73 30.47 -38.62
C PRO A 100 4.57 29.73 -39.67
N ARG A 101 3.93 29.35 -40.78
CA ARG A 101 4.65 28.93 -41.99
C ARG A 101 5.08 30.21 -42.69
N TYR A 102 6.40 30.41 -42.76
CA TYR A 102 7.02 31.33 -43.70
C TYR A 102 6.74 30.89 -45.14
#